data_AF-A0A436WXN9-F1
#
_entry.id   AF-A0A436WXN9-F1
#
_cell.length_a   1.000
_cell.length_b   1.000
_cell.length_c   1.000
_cell.angle_alpha   90.00
_cell.angle_beta   90.00
_cell.angle_gamma   90.00
#
_symmetry.space_group_name_H-M   'P 1'
#
loop_
_entity.id
_entity.type
_entity.pdbx_description
1 polymer ?
#
loop_
_entity_poly.entity_id
_entity_poly.type
_entity_poly.pdbx_seq_one_letter_code
_entity_poly.pdbx_strand_id
1 'polypeptide(L)'
;MNRHELIGCVAAAYLRDELGDDSSGVARFLIDGLSIPQTAAVAGAVLANPALDRRVSVKLPESLFADMGLPPEALTRSPATWFRDAECDKAAFLVTNVGEGGEDQSLQDMSRLGGAELLERLAAWVDAVDDGLGLDAEGRVIFERALGGLAQLRSTSLDRFAGYVLRIRHAMEVDGHPLIEAFGAALPALHLPNDRTAFRSIKDKALRHVSAWQREFNGLMRRRRGLLLKETPTQIVLNEDDLRAAFAKTREAIPESNHASIERFIVTHPGWNEAAAELAECEWEQIKPLFEGLAREKFNIGNETRKFYDEGEPGLLSADDDEYLRHLLIRNPKESSPEDVEFYDDHRDELRADRKLKSAWDKLIYGRARETTDFLAGIAAAMETFLNQPGTRRTLRIRCDRATKRDLKGLNVDAGEYFALRYAGLQRLLGANVALDLGPLIEFPQLVESWKQAKTKGVPNRSTAKAALQLKFQLDFETETASGSVQTSSTQLVWRYEPNVISSQFVDDWTRLEAHPLTIGRTSREPAVAGRRAGAIDLRDVRTLVPAYDRDRGSLLPAYRKERDLALFWPIRLRENVLAGLVTASAAEEIANAFETFSKAYVDAVQGFRTSGPG
;
A
#
# COMPACT_ATOMS: atom_id res chain seq x y z
N MET A 1 33.39 19.98 18.57
CA MET A 1 33.18 18.87 17.63
C MET A 1 32.11 19.25 16.61
N ASN A 2 32.42 19.22 15.32
CA ASN A 2 31.47 19.43 14.21
C ASN A 2 31.00 18.09 13.60
N ARG A 3 30.08 18.13 12.62
CA ARG A 3 29.47 16.92 12.01
C ARG A 3 30.51 16.00 11.36
N HIS A 4 31.47 16.56 10.64
CA HIS A 4 32.51 15.79 9.95
C HIS A 4 33.50 15.18 10.95
N GLU A 5 33.87 15.93 11.99
CA GLU A 5 34.72 15.42 13.09
C GLU A 5 34.06 14.24 13.79
N LEU A 6 32.75 14.32 14.09
CA LEU A 6 32.01 13.18 14.67
C LEU A 6 32.01 11.96 13.74
N ILE A 7 31.76 12.16 12.44
CA ILE A 7 31.84 11.09 11.43
C ILE A 7 33.26 10.46 11.42
N GLY A 8 34.30 11.28 11.50
CA GLY A 8 35.68 10.83 11.58
C GLY A 8 35.96 9.99 12.82
N CYS A 9 35.49 10.42 14.00
CA CYS A 9 35.62 9.66 15.24
C CYS A 9 34.94 8.28 15.15
N VAL A 10 33.74 8.21 14.58
CA VAL A 10 33.00 6.94 14.40
C VAL A 10 33.71 6.03 13.39
N ALA A 11 34.25 6.60 12.30
CA ALA A 11 35.02 5.83 11.33
C ALA A 11 36.33 5.28 11.90
N ALA A 12 37.03 6.07 12.74
CA ALA A 12 38.21 5.61 13.46
C ALA A 12 37.86 4.46 14.43
N ALA A 13 36.74 4.57 15.16
CA ALA A 13 36.26 3.49 16.02
C ALA A 13 35.93 2.22 15.22
N TYR A 14 35.24 2.36 14.08
CA TYR A 14 34.96 1.24 13.16
C TYR A 14 36.26 0.53 12.73
N LEU A 15 37.25 1.29 12.27
CA LEU A 15 38.52 0.73 11.78
C LEU A 15 39.30 0.02 12.89
N ARG A 16 39.28 0.55 14.11
CA ARG A 16 39.91 -0.08 15.26
C ARG A 16 39.29 -1.44 15.56
N ASP A 17 37.96 -1.52 15.53
CA ASP A 17 37.23 -2.75 15.84
C ASP A 17 37.44 -3.81 14.74
N GLU A 18 37.46 -3.40 13.47
CA GLU A 18 37.69 -4.32 12.33
C GLU A 18 39.13 -4.83 12.24
N LEU A 19 40.12 -4.03 12.65
CA LEU A 19 41.52 -4.43 12.56
C LEU A 19 41.95 -5.43 13.64
N GLY A 20 41.20 -5.54 14.76
CA GLY A 20 41.52 -6.45 15.87
C GLY A 20 42.97 -6.35 16.38
N ASP A 21 43.43 -7.30 17.20
CA ASP A 21 44.83 -7.33 17.66
C ASP A 21 45.76 -8.20 16.76
N ASP A 22 45.21 -9.20 16.05
CA ASP A 22 45.96 -10.18 15.25
C ASP A 22 45.44 -10.27 13.79
N SER A 23 45.68 -9.25 12.98
CA SER A 23 45.36 -9.30 11.54
C SER A 23 46.52 -9.94 10.74
N SER A 24 46.35 -11.17 10.26
CA SER A 24 47.31 -11.78 9.31
C SER A 24 47.04 -11.26 7.88
N GLY A 25 47.91 -10.39 7.38
CA GLY A 25 47.82 -9.81 6.02
C GLY A 25 47.48 -8.32 6.01
N VAL A 26 47.46 -7.72 4.82
CA VAL A 26 47.15 -6.28 4.61
C VAL A 26 45.67 -6.11 4.30
N ALA A 27 44.91 -5.51 5.23
CA ALA A 27 43.52 -5.14 5.00
C ALA A 27 43.41 -3.92 4.08
N ARG A 28 42.32 -3.80 3.31
CA ARG A 28 42.12 -2.70 2.37
C ARG A 28 40.73 -2.14 2.52
N PHE A 29 40.65 -0.89 2.99
CA PHE A 29 39.40 -0.17 3.21
C PHE A 29 39.22 0.91 2.15
N LEU A 30 38.02 0.95 1.57
CA LEU A 30 37.60 1.95 0.60
C LEU A 30 36.56 2.88 1.24
N ILE A 31 36.90 4.16 1.38
CA ILE A 31 35.94 5.22 1.73
C ILE A 31 35.02 5.44 0.52
N ASP A 32 33.78 4.99 0.66
CA ASP A 32 32.78 4.93 -0.42
C ASP A 32 31.57 5.83 -0.11
N GLY A 33 31.17 6.63 -1.09
CA GLY A 33 29.98 7.48 -1.00
C GLY A 33 30.04 8.64 0.02
N LEU A 34 31.22 8.95 0.58
CA LEU A 34 31.42 10.12 1.43
C LEU A 34 31.88 11.34 0.62
N SER A 35 31.49 12.53 1.07
CA SER A 35 31.95 13.80 0.47
C SER A 35 33.41 14.10 0.82
N ILE A 36 34.08 14.97 0.04
CA ILE A 36 35.48 15.37 0.28
C ILE A 36 35.72 15.83 1.74
N PRO A 37 34.89 16.72 2.34
CA PRO A 37 35.08 17.11 3.73
C PRO A 37 34.93 15.95 4.73
N GLN A 38 34.03 15.00 4.47
CA GLN A 38 33.85 13.82 5.31
C GLN A 38 35.04 12.86 5.20
N THR A 39 35.50 12.58 3.99
CA THR A 39 36.68 11.74 3.72
C THR A 39 37.94 12.34 4.38
N ALA A 40 38.13 13.65 4.27
CA ALA A 40 39.24 14.34 4.93
C ALA A 40 39.15 14.24 6.46
N ALA A 41 37.94 14.38 7.05
CA ALA A 41 37.75 14.23 8.48
C ALA A 41 37.99 12.79 8.97
N VAL A 42 37.62 11.77 8.19
CA VAL A 42 37.95 10.37 8.47
C VAL A 42 39.46 10.16 8.47
N ALA A 43 40.16 10.62 7.43
CA ALA A 43 41.61 10.55 7.35
C ALA A 43 42.29 11.26 8.52
N GLY A 44 41.85 12.48 8.83
CA GLY A 44 42.36 13.25 9.96
C GLY A 44 42.16 12.52 11.30
N ALA A 45 41.00 11.93 11.54
CA ALA A 45 40.72 11.16 12.76
C ALA A 45 41.58 9.90 12.89
N VAL A 46 41.85 9.21 11.78
CA VAL A 46 42.75 8.04 11.74
C VAL A 46 44.19 8.43 12.07
N LEU A 47 44.69 9.50 11.44
CA LEU A 47 46.06 10.00 11.64
C LEU A 47 46.25 10.61 13.04
N ALA A 48 45.23 11.24 13.59
CA ALA A 48 45.27 11.78 14.95
C ALA A 48 45.23 10.70 16.04
N ASN A 49 44.83 9.46 15.72
CA ASN A 49 44.77 8.35 16.65
C ASN A 49 46.08 7.53 16.59
N PRO A 50 46.95 7.57 17.62
CA PRO A 50 48.27 6.93 17.56
C PRO A 50 48.25 5.41 17.34
N ALA A 51 47.17 4.74 17.76
CA ALA A 51 47.02 3.29 17.57
C ALA A 51 46.67 2.95 16.10
N LEU A 52 45.87 3.80 15.46
CA LEU A 52 45.49 3.63 14.06
C LEU A 52 46.56 4.16 13.10
N ASP A 53 47.18 5.31 13.39
CA ASP A 53 48.23 5.87 12.55
C ASP A 53 49.38 4.87 12.34
N ARG A 54 49.77 4.12 13.37
CA ARG A 54 50.80 3.08 13.24
C ARG A 54 50.37 1.88 12.38
N ARG A 55 49.08 1.66 12.21
CA ARG A 55 48.51 0.45 11.59
C ARG A 55 47.84 0.70 10.23
N VAL A 56 47.47 1.94 9.94
CA VAL A 56 46.72 2.32 8.73
C VAL A 56 47.56 3.27 7.89
N SER A 57 47.72 2.92 6.62
CA SER A 57 48.34 3.75 5.60
C SER A 57 47.23 4.46 4.83
N VAL A 58 47.04 5.75 5.12
CA VAL A 58 46.05 6.58 4.44
C VAL A 58 46.62 7.03 3.10
N LYS A 59 45.84 6.89 2.01
CA LYS A 59 46.25 7.28 0.65
C LYS A 59 45.07 7.90 -0.09
N LEU A 60 45.05 9.23 -0.15
CA LEU A 60 44.00 10.03 -0.83
C LEU A 60 44.54 10.80 -2.05
N PRO A 61 43.75 10.96 -3.13
CA PRO A 61 44.20 11.68 -4.32
C PRO A 61 44.67 13.12 -4.03
N GLU A 62 45.94 13.42 -4.35
CA GLU A 62 46.54 14.75 -4.15
C GLU A 62 45.73 15.85 -4.86
N SER A 63 45.18 15.55 -6.03
CA SER A 63 44.37 16.49 -6.84
C SER A 63 43.09 16.99 -6.15
N LEU A 64 42.59 16.28 -5.14
CA LEU A 64 41.34 16.60 -4.44
C LEU A 64 41.54 16.98 -2.98
N PHE A 65 42.63 16.51 -2.36
CA PHE A 65 42.83 16.60 -0.90
C PHE A 65 44.03 17.44 -0.47
N ALA A 66 44.82 18.01 -1.40
CA ALA A 66 46.01 18.81 -1.07
C ALA A 66 45.70 20.01 -0.14
N ASP A 67 44.56 20.67 -0.34
CA ASP A 67 44.17 21.86 0.44
C ASP A 67 43.44 21.53 1.75
N MET A 68 43.31 20.24 2.10
CA MET A 68 42.53 19.79 3.28
C MET A 68 43.37 19.67 4.56
N GLY A 69 44.62 20.12 4.55
CA GLY A 69 45.49 20.12 5.74
C GLY A 69 45.98 18.72 6.17
N LEU A 70 45.97 17.75 5.26
CA LEU A 70 46.50 16.40 5.48
C LEU A 70 48.02 16.37 5.20
N PRO A 71 48.78 15.52 5.90
CA PRO A 71 50.22 15.46 5.71
C PRO A 71 50.58 14.82 4.35
N PRO A 72 51.72 15.17 3.73
CA PRO A 72 52.07 14.71 2.38
C PRO A 72 52.08 13.19 2.22
N GLU A 73 52.45 12.45 3.26
CA GLU A 73 52.45 10.98 3.28
C GLU A 73 51.06 10.35 3.19
N ALA A 74 50.01 11.11 3.49
CA ALA A 74 48.62 10.66 3.35
C ALA A 74 48.07 10.88 1.92
N LEU A 75 48.81 11.59 1.05
CA LEU A 75 48.42 11.91 -0.31
C LEU A 75 49.09 10.97 -1.32
N THR A 76 48.43 10.79 -2.47
CA THR A 76 48.92 9.93 -3.56
C THR A 76 48.54 10.49 -4.93
N ARG A 77 49.36 10.17 -5.93
CA ARG A 77 49.07 10.39 -7.37
C ARG A 77 48.60 9.11 -8.07
N SER A 78 48.71 7.97 -7.41
CA SER A 78 48.23 6.68 -7.91
C SER A 78 46.72 6.56 -7.72
N PRO A 79 45.99 5.96 -8.69
CA PRO A 79 44.55 5.70 -8.56
C PRO A 79 44.26 4.69 -7.44
N ALA A 80 43.03 4.66 -6.93
CA ALA A 80 42.63 3.75 -5.85
C ALA A 80 42.85 2.27 -6.20
N THR A 81 42.64 1.90 -7.48
CA THR A 81 42.86 0.54 -8.00
C THR A 81 44.29 0.05 -7.86
N TRP A 82 45.28 0.94 -7.86
CA TRP A 82 46.69 0.59 -7.66
C TRP A 82 46.93 -0.06 -6.28
N PHE A 83 46.21 0.39 -5.26
CA PHE A 83 46.37 -0.08 -3.89
C PHE A 83 45.77 -1.47 -3.62
N ARG A 84 45.09 -2.08 -4.61
CA ARG A 84 44.57 -3.45 -4.49
C ARG A 84 45.69 -4.47 -4.32
N ASP A 85 46.77 -4.31 -5.07
CA ASP A 85 47.88 -5.27 -5.11
C ASP A 85 49.20 -4.66 -4.56
N ALA A 86 49.17 -3.39 -4.15
CA ALA A 86 50.32 -2.72 -3.57
C ALA A 86 50.76 -3.35 -2.24
N GLU A 87 52.07 -3.40 -2.01
CA GLU A 87 52.67 -3.74 -0.73
C GLU A 87 52.40 -2.62 0.29
N CYS A 88 52.10 -2.99 1.53
CA CYS A 88 51.88 -2.06 2.63
C CYS A 88 52.79 -2.44 3.80
N ASP A 89 53.56 -1.47 4.29
CA ASP A 89 54.38 -1.62 5.49
C ASP A 89 53.55 -1.56 6.79
N LYS A 90 52.24 -1.31 6.68
CA LYS A 90 51.28 -1.25 7.78
C LYS A 90 50.21 -2.34 7.61
N ALA A 91 49.41 -2.55 8.65
CA ALA A 91 48.36 -3.56 8.68
C ALA A 91 47.21 -3.30 7.67
N ALA A 92 47.00 -2.05 7.24
CA ALA A 92 45.94 -1.73 6.29
C ALA A 92 46.21 -0.52 5.39
N PHE A 93 45.55 -0.49 4.24
CA PHE A 93 45.34 0.73 3.44
C PHE A 93 43.95 1.32 3.69
N LEU A 94 43.87 2.65 3.70
CA LEU A 94 42.63 3.41 3.64
C LEU A 94 42.67 4.33 2.42
N VAL A 95 41.84 4.03 1.43
CA VAL A 95 41.77 4.72 0.13
C VAL A 95 40.36 5.25 -0.13
N THR A 96 40.18 6.06 -1.18
CA THR A 96 38.85 6.57 -1.58
C THR A 96 38.67 6.51 -3.09
N ASN A 97 37.43 6.29 -3.54
CA ASN A 97 37.02 6.38 -4.94
C ASN A 97 36.46 7.77 -5.30
N VAL A 98 36.44 8.72 -4.36
CA VAL A 98 35.88 10.06 -4.59
C VAL A 98 36.66 10.74 -5.72
N GLY A 99 35.95 11.04 -6.82
CA GLY A 99 36.49 11.71 -8.00
C GLY A 99 37.04 10.78 -9.10
N GLU A 100 36.98 9.46 -8.92
CA GLU A 100 37.35 8.49 -9.97
C GLU A 100 36.10 8.07 -10.76
N GLY A 101 36.10 8.32 -12.08
CA GLY A 101 34.96 8.02 -12.94
C GLY A 101 34.86 6.54 -13.29
N GLY A 102 33.85 5.83 -12.78
CA GLY A 102 33.34 4.58 -13.36
C GLY A 102 34.11 3.28 -13.05
N GLU A 103 35.01 3.25 -12.07
CA GLU A 103 35.83 2.07 -11.72
C GLU A 103 35.25 1.18 -10.59
N ASP A 104 33.94 1.28 -10.31
CA ASP A 104 33.29 0.55 -9.20
C ASP A 104 33.37 -0.99 -9.32
N GLN A 105 33.53 -1.54 -10.52
CA GLN A 105 33.66 -3.00 -10.72
C GLN A 105 35.03 -3.55 -10.32
N SER A 106 36.10 -2.72 -10.37
CA SER A 106 37.48 -3.14 -10.09
C SER A 106 37.88 -3.05 -8.61
N LEU A 107 37.02 -2.52 -7.75
CA LEU A 107 37.28 -2.28 -6.32
C LEU A 107 36.45 -3.18 -5.39
N GLN A 108 35.78 -4.22 -5.90
CA GLN A 108 34.93 -5.12 -5.10
C GLN A 108 35.69 -5.91 -4.02
N ASP A 109 36.99 -6.09 -4.19
CA ASP A 109 37.84 -6.85 -3.25
C ASP A 109 38.24 -6.04 -2.01
N MET A 110 37.85 -4.76 -1.90
CA MET A 110 38.12 -3.90 -0.74
C MET A 110 36.90 -3.80 0.19
N SER A 111 37.15 -3.77 1.50
CA SER A 111 36.11 -3.56 2.52
C SER A 111 35.59 -2.12 2.45
N ARG A 112 34.29 -1.94 2.33
CA ARG A 112 33.69 -0.60 2.22
C ARG A 112 33.59 0.08 3.58
N LEU A 113 33.88 1.37 3.60
CA LEU A 113 33.66 2.27 4.71
C LEU A 113 32.84 3.46 4.21
N GLY A 114 31.52 3.26 4.13
CA GLY A 114 30.58 4.27 3.68
C GLY A 114 29.54 4.63 4.73
N GLY A 115 28.58 5.45 4.34
CA GLY A 115 27.53 5.91 5.25
C GLY A 115 26.67 4.77 5.81
N ALA A 116 26.49 3.67 5.08
CA ALA A 116 25.72 2.53 5.57
C ALA A 116 26.44 1.81 6.72
N GLU A 117 27.74 1.51 6.54
CA GLU A 117 28.56 0.81 7.53
C GLU A 117 28.72 1.66 8.80
N LEU A 118 28.87 2.97 8.65
CA LEU A 118 28.93 3.89 9.80
C LEU A 118 27.61 3.93 10.58
N LEU A 119 26.46 3.92 9.90
CA LEU A 119 25.14 3.92 10.56
C LEU A 119 24.84 2.61 11.30
N GLU A 120 25.55 1.52 11.01
CA GLU A 120 25.41 0.25 11.72
C GLU A 120 26.19 0.23 13.05
N ARG A 121 27.19 1.10 13.24
CA ARG A 121 27.99 1.19 14.47
C ARG A 121 27.41 2.16 15.51
N LEU A 122 26.17 1.91 15.91
CA LEU A 122 25.41 2.79 16.81
C LEU A 122 26.12 3.08 18.15
N ALA A 123 26.79 2.09 18.74
CA ALA A 123 27.55 2.27 19.98
C ALA A 123 28.67 3.31 19.82
N ALA A 124 29.39 3.31 18.70
CA ALA A 124 30.46 4.26 18.43
C ALA A 124 29.94 5.70 18.30
N TRP A 125 28.72 5.91 17.79
CA TRP A 125 28.09 7.23 17.77
C TRP A 125 27.78 7.74 19.17
N VAL A 126 27.28 6.87 20.05
CA VAL A 126 26.97 7.21 21.45
C VAL A 126 28.26 7.48 22.21
N ASP A 127 29.27 6.61 22.09
CA ASP A 127 30.57 6.77 22.74
C ASP A 127 31.26 8.09 22.35
N ALA A 128 31.21 8.44 21.06
CA ALA A 128 31.82 9.66 20.58
C ALA A 128 31.19 10.93 21.17
N VAL A 129 29.94 10.87 21.65
CA VAL A 129 29.24 12.02 22.25
C VAL A 129 28.94 11.86 23.74
N ASP A 130 29.30 10.75 24.38
CA ASP A 130 29.07 10.57 25.83
C ASP A 130 30.16 11.20 26.70
N ASP A 131 31.31 11.58 26.14
CA ASP A 131 32.40 12.19 26.91
C ASP A 131 31.91 13.41 27.71
N GLY A 132 31.87 13.32 29.03
CA GLY A 132 31.34 14.38 29.91
C GLY A 132 29.82 14.47 30.06
N LEU A 133 29.01 13.67 29.34
CA LEU A 133 27.54 13.62 29.52
C LEU A 133 27.13 12.78 30.74
N GLY A 134 27.91 11.74 31.08
CA GLY A 134 27.65 10.88 32.22
C GLY A 134 26.43 9.97 32.04
N LEU A 135 26.17 9.48 30.82
CA LEU A 135 25.09 8.52 30.58
C LEU A 135 25.33 7.22 31.37
N ASP A 136 24.31 6.78 32.09
CA ASP A 136 24.31 5.47 32.71
C ASP A 136 24.11 4.35 31.67
N ALA A 137 24.28 3.09 32.11
CA ALA A 137 24.17 1.94 31.23
C ALA A 137 22.80 1.84 30.54
N GLU A 138 21.73 2.27 31.21
CA GLU A 138 20.40 2.29 30.63
C GLU A 138 20.23 3.40 29.59
N GLY A 139 20.68 4.62 29.90
CA GLY A 139 20.68 5.77 28.99
C GLY A 139 21.45 5.48 27.70
N ARG A 140 22.61 4.83 27.80
CA ARG A 140 23.39 4.38 26.63
C ARG A 140 22.60 3.43 25.74
N VAL A 141 21.97 2.41 26.34
CA VAL A 141 21.11 1.47 25.58
C VAL A 141 19.94 2.20 24.93
N ILE A 142 19.27 3.11 25.64
CA ILE A 142 18.15 3.87 25.08
C ILE A 142 18.61 4.72 23.90
N PHE A 143 19.75 5.40 24.02
CA PHE A 143 20.32 6.22 22.97
C PHE A 143 20.65 5.39 21.72
N GLU A 144 21.33 4.26 21.88
CA GLU A 144 21.57 3.34 20.76
C GLU A 144 20.28 2.88 20.09
N ARG A 145 19.23 2.54 20.87
CA ARG A 145 17.97 2.05 20.32
C ARG A 145 17.20 3.14 19.58
N ALA A 146 17.26 4.39 20.06
CA ALA A 146 16.70 5.55 19.37
C ALA A 146 17.41 5.80 18.03
N LEU A 147 18.75 5.82 18.03
CA LEU A 147 19.55 5.98 16.82
C LEU A 147 19.32 4.85 15.83
N GLY A 148 19.21 3.61 16.31
CA GLY A 148 18.86 2.46 15.47
C GLY A 148 17.47 2.59 14.83
N GLY A 149 16.49 3.14 15.56
CA GLY A 149 15.15 3.38 15.03
C GLY A 149 15.17 4.40 13.88
N LEU A 150 15.98 5.45 14.01
CA LEU A 150 16.18 6.46 12.97
C LEU A 150 16.94 5.89 11.76
N ALA A 151 18.03 5.15 11.98
CA ALA A 151 18.85 4.56 10.93
C ALA A 151 18.07 3.58 10.05
N GLN A 152 17.18 2.77 10.64
CA GLN A 152 16.36 1.81 9.90
C GLN A 152 15.33 2.45 8.96
N LEU A 153 15.03 3.75 9.09
CA LEU A 153 14.14 4.44 8.14
C LEU A 153 14.81 4.70 6.78
N ARG A 154 16.16 4.59 6.69
CA ARG A 154 16.96 4.84 5.47
C ARG A 154 16.59 6.14 4.73
N SER A 155 16.10 7.15 5.45
CA SER A 155 15.60 8.43 4.91
C SER A 155 16.38 9.65 5.40
N THR A 156 17.37 9.43 6.27
CA THR A 156 18.25 10.44 6.85
C THR A 156 19.64 10.28 6.25
N SER A 157 20.24 11.38 5.76
CA SER A 157 21.61 11.37 5.27
C SER A 157 22.60 11.30 6.44
N LEU A 158 23.80 10.78 6.20
CA LEU A 158 24.84 10.68 7.23
C LEU A 158 25.11 12.03 7.92
N ASP A 159 25.14 13.12 7.16
CA ASP A 159 25.33 14.48 7.70
C ASP A 159 24.21 14.89 8.67
N ARG A 160 22.94 14.69 8.27
CA ARG A 160 21.78 14.98 9.14
C ARG A 160 21.75 14.08 10.37
N PHE A 161 22.18 12.84 10.25
CA PHE A 161 22.30 11.92 11.37
C PHE A 161 23.37 12.42 12.37
N ALA A 162 24.56 12.78 11.90
CA ALA A 162 25.61 13.36 12.73
C ALA A 162 25.16 14.69 13.38
N GLY A 163 24.48 15.54 12.62
CA GLY A 163 23.89 16.79 13.12
C GLY A 163 22.86 16.55 14.22
N TYR A 164 22.03 15.52 14.09
CA TYR A 164 21.06 15.13 15.11
C TYR A 164 21.74 14.64 16.39
N VAL A 165 22.75 13.77 16.28
CA VAL A 165 23.52 13.27 17.44
C VAL A 165 24.21 14.41 18.20
N LEU A 166 24.88 15.34 17.50
CA LEU A 166 25.49 16.52 18.12
C LEU A 166 24.47 17.42 18.81
N ARG A 167 23.28 17.55 18.22
CA ARG A 167 22.23 18.39 18.77
C ARG A 167 21.57 17.76 20.01
N ILE A 168 21.48 16.42 20.08
CA ILE A 168 21.08 15.72 21.31
C ILE A 168 22.10 16.02 22.40
N ARG A 169 23.40 15.89 22.12
CA ARG A 169 24.45 16.22 23.08
C ARG A 169 24.31 17.66 23.57
N HIS A 170 24.15 18.62 22.67
CA HIS A 170 23.96 20.03 23.03
C HIS A 170 22.74 20.22 23.94
N ALA A 171 21.60 19.61 23.60
CA ALA A 171 20.39 19.68 24.40
C ALA A 171 20.56 19.11 25.81
N MET A 172 21.41 18.09 25.98
CA MET A 172 21.70 17.52 27.29
C MET A 172 22.72 18.34 28.09
N GLU A 173 23.83 18.70 27.45
CA GLU A 173 24.99 19.34 28.08
C GLU A 173 24.77 20.83 28.36
N VAL A 174 24.15 21.54 27.41
CA VAL A 174 23.98 23.00 27.45
C VAL A 174 22.59 23.37 27.91
N ASP A 175 21.54 22.76 27.33
CA ASP A 175 20.15 23.09 27.67
C ASP A 175 19.64 22.34 28.91
N GLY A 176 20.37 21.34 29.39
CA GLY A 176 20.04 20.56 30.59
C GLY A 176 18.83 19.65 30.42
N HIS A 177 18.45 19.29 29.20
CA HIS A 177 17.31 18.43 28.93
C HIS A 177 17.61 16.96 29.27
N PRO A 178 16.69 16.24 29.92
CA PRO A 178 16.78 14.78 30.05
C PRO A 178 16.84 14.10 28.67
N LEU A 179 17.49 12.93 28.59
CA LEU A 179 17.75 12.22 27.33
C LEU A 179 16.52 12.11 26.40
N ILE A 180 15.35 11.77 26.95
CA ILE A 180 14.12 11.61 26.15
C ILE A 180 13.64 12.94 25.56
N GLU A 181 13.75 14.03 26.31
CA GLU A 181 13.40 15.37 25.83
C GLU A 181 14.44 15.90 24.85
N ALA A 182 15.72 15.57 25.07
CA ALA A 182 16.82 15.93 24.18
C ALA A 182 16.65 15.35 22.77
N PHE A 183 16.11 14.13 22.62
CA PHE A 183 15.71 13.60 21.30
C PHE A 183 14.67 14.49 20.62
N GLY A 184 13.67 14.94 21.38
CA GLY A 184 12.63 15.85 20.90
C GLY A 184 13.15 17.23 20.51
N ALA A 185 14.05 17.80 21.33
CA ALA A 185 14.70 19.08 21.10
C ALA A 185 15.64 19.07 19.88
N ALA A 186 16.22 17.91 19.57
CA ALA A 186 17.14 17.75 18.44
C ALA A 186 16.44 17.57 17.08
N LEU A 187 15.12 17.36 17.04
CA LEU A 187 14.34 17.14 15.82
C LEU A 187 14.58 18.14 14.68
N PRO A 188 14.91 19.44 14.91
CA PRO A 188 15.18 20.36 13.82
C PRO A 188 16.39 19.98 12.97
N ALA A 189 17.38 19.26 13.52
CA ALA A 189 18.47 18.68 12.72
C ALA A 189 17.99 17.65 11.69
N LEU A 190 16.80 17.08 11.89
CA LEU A 190 16.14 16.14 10.97
C LEU A 190 15.09 16.81 10.07
N HIS A 191 15.01 18.15 10.10
CA HIS A 191 13.99 18.95 9.40
C HIS A 191 12.57 18.67 9.93
N LEU A 192 12.46 18.52 11.24
CA LEU A 192 11.21 18.37 11.98
C LEU A 192 11.11 19.49 13.01
N PRO A 193 9.91 19.92 13.40
CA PRO A 193 9.78 20.93 14.45
C PRO A 193 10.27 20.37 15.78
N ASN A 194 10.87 21.23 16.60
CA ASN A 194 11.25 20.93 17.98
C ASN A 194 10.01 20.45 18.74
N ASP A 195 10.10 19.30 19.40
CA ASP A 195 9.03 18.79 20.25
C ASP A 195 9.63 17.94 21.35
N ARG A 196 9.94 18.56 22.49
CA ARG A 196 10.45 17.88 23.69
C ARG A 196 9.53 16.77 24.20
N THR A 197 8.26 16.79 23.83
CA THR A 197 7.28 15.79 24.26
C THR A 197 7.08 14.66 23.25
N ALA A 198 7.71 14.73 22.07
CA ALA A 198 7.46 13.83 20.93
C ALA A 198 7.57 12.34 21.27
N PHE A 199 8.48 12.00 22.19
CA PHE A 199 8.78 10.61 22.54
C PHE A 199 8.24 10.19 23.92
N ARG A 200 7.55 11.08 24.64
CA ARG A 200 6.99 10.78 25.98
C ARG A 200 5.92 9.68 25.96
N SER A 201 5.29 9.41 24.81
CA SER A 201 4.31 8.35 24.65
C SER A 201 4.92 6.94 24.54
N ILE A 202 6.24 6.82 24.38
CA ILE A 202 6.91 5.52 24.38
C ILE A 202 6.94 5.01 25.82
N LYS A 203 6.30 3.86 26.06
CA LYS A 203 6.30 3.20 27.37
C LYS A 203 7.73 2.84 27.79
N ASP A 204 8.07 2.91 29.06
CA ASP A 204 9.43 2.65 29.58
C ASP A 204 10.03 1.33 29.07
N LYS A 205 9.28 0.23 29.15
CA LYS A 205 9.72 -1.08 28.64
C LYS A 205 10.04 -1.06 27.14
N ALA A 206 9.36 -0.20 26.38
CA ALA A 206 9.53 -0.07 24.94
C ALA A 206 10.70 0.84 24.53
N LEU A 207 11.25 1.66 25.44
CA LEU A 207 12.42 2.51 25.17
C LEU A 207 13.66 1.69 24.76
N ARG A 208 13.73 0.42 25.17
CA ARG A 208 14.83 -0.49 24.83
C ARG A 208 14.63 -1.22 23.49
N HIS A 209 13.54 -0.95 22.77
CA HIS A 209 13.20 -1.62 21.51
C HIS A 209 13.30 -0.67 20.31
N VAL A 210 14.14 -1.04 19.34
CA VAL A 210 14.35 -0.26 18.09
C VAL A 210 13.04 0.00 17.34
N SER A 211 12.13 -0.99 17.30
CA SER A 211 10.86 -0.88 16.58
C SER A 211 9.92 0.19 17.15
N ALA A 212 9.99 0.48 18.46
CA ALA A 212 9.20 1.53 19.07
C ALA A 212 9.66 2.91 18.57
N TRP A 213 10.98 3.15 18.59
CA TRP A 213 11.59 4.38 18.07
C TRP A 213 11.34 4.57 16.58
N GLN A 214 11.55 3.51 15.78
CA GLN A 214 11.30 3.55 14.35
C GLN A 214 9.86 3.97 14.02
N ARG A 215 8.88 3.42 14.76
CA ARG A 215 7.46 3.78 14.59
C ARG A 215 7.20 5.24 14.89
N GLU A 216 7.74 5.77 16.00
CA GLU A 216 7.52 7.17 16.37
C GLU A 216 8.20 8.13 15.37
N PHE A 217 9.47 7.90 15.00
CA PHE A 217 10.16 8.70 13.98
C PHE A 217 9.42 8.70 12.64
N ASN A 218 8.96 7.53 12.18
CA ASN A 218 8.19 7.43 10.93
C ASN A 218 6.87 8.22 11.04
N GLY A 219 6.19 8.13 12.18
CA GLY A 219 4.98 8.88 12.47
C GLY A 219 5.18 10.39 12.45
N LEU A 220 6.31 10.89 12.98
CA LEU A 220 6.68 12.31 12.96
C LEU A 220 7.00 12.76 11.53
N MET A 221 7.85 12.03 10.82
CA MET A 221 8.25 12.31 9.43
C MET A 221 7.03 12.41 8.50
N ARG A 222 6.09 11.47 8.59
CA ARG A 222 4.90 11.45 7.74
C ARG A 222 3.92 12.59 8.03
N ARG A 223 3.81 13.01 9.30
CA ARG A 223 2.77 13.97 9.74
C ARG A 223 3.24 15.41 9.74
N ARG A 224 4.52 15.67 10.03
CA ARG A 224 5.03 17.01 10.35
C ARG A 224 6.03 17.56 9.35
N ARG A 225 6.87 16.70 8.75
CA ARG A 225 7.93 17.16 7.83
C ARG A 225 7.38 17.93 6.64
N GLY A 226 6.31 17.43 6.02
CA GLY A 226 5.65 18.10 4.89
C GLY A 226 5.17 19.51 5.26
N LEU A 227 4.67 19.71 6.48
CA LEU A 227 4.13 21.00 6.91
C LEU A 227 5.20 22.11 6.91
N LEU A 228 6.43 21.81 7.33
CA LEU A 228 7.57 22.74 7.25
C LEU A 228 8.06 22.97 5.82
N LEU A 229 7.73 22.08 4.88
CA LEU A 229 7.99 22.26 3.44
C LEU A 229 6.85 22.99 2.72
N LYS A 230 5.80 23.39 3.46
CA LYS A 230 4.52 23.86 2.93
C LYS A 230 3.81 22.82 2.07
N GLU A 231 3.73 21.61 2.56
CA GLU A 231 3.04 20.49 1.93
C GLU A 231 2.09 19.82 2.93
N THR A 232 0.90 19.43 2.46
CA THR A 232 0.01 18.55 3.23
C THR A 232 0.63 17.15 3.37
N PRO A 233 0.09 16.27 4.24
CA PRO A 233 0.50 14.87 4.29
C PRO A 233 0.31 14.10 2.96
N THR A 234 -0.44 14.65 1.99
CA THR A 234 -0.59 14.12 0.63
C THR A 234 0.26 14.86 -0.40
N GLN A 235 1.27 15.63 0.04
CA GLN A 235 2.21 16.38 -0.80
C GLN A 235 1.55 17.47 -1.68
N ILE A 236 0.42 18.01 -1.23
CA ILE A 236 -0.20 19.17 -1.89
C ILE A 236 0.40 20.44 -1.28
N VAL A 237 0.85 21.36 -2.13
CA VAL A 237 1.44 22.63 -1.69
C VAL A 237 0.40 23.47 -0.94
N LEU A 238 0.77 23.94 0.25
CA LEU A 238 0.02 24.90 1.04
C LEU A 238 0.28 26.29 0.47
N ASN A 239 -0.76 26.95 -0.02
CA ASN A 239 -0.65 28.30 -0.55
C ASN A 239 -0.55 29.34 0.59
N GLU A 240 -0.06 30.52 0.24
CA GLU A 240 0.15 31.60 1.19
C GLU A 240 -1.15 32.13 1.81
N ASP A 241 -2.21 32.25 1.02
CA ASP A 241 -3.51 32.78 1.48
C ASP A 241 -4.17 31.88 2.53
N ASP A 242 -4.14 30.57 2.33
CA ASP A 242 -4.64 29.56 3.27
C ASP A 242 -3.85 29.61 4.58
N LEU A 243 -2.52 29.75 4.49
CA LEU A 243 -1.66 29.88 5.67
C LEU A 243 -1.91 31.20 6.42
N ARG A 244 -2.11 32.32 5.70
CA ARG A 244 -2.49 33.61 6.29
C ARG A 244 -3.85 33.52 6.98
N ALA A 245 -4.83 32.92 6.33
CA ALA A 245 -6.17 32.73 6.89
C ALA A 245 -6.15 31.83 8.13
N ALA A 246 -5.40 30.72 8.07
CA ALA A 246 -5.21 29.82 9.21
C ALA A 246 -4.52 30.54 10.37
N PHE A 247 -3.46 31.32 10.10
CA PHE A 247 -2.76 32.10 11.11
C PHE A 247 -3.67 33.14 11.74
N ALA A 248 -4.43 33.90 10.94
CA ALA A 248 -5.37 34.90 11.46
C ALA A 248 -6.41 34.27 12.40
N LYS A 249 -6.89 33.06 12.07
CA LYS A 249 -7.85 32.31 12.88
C LYS A 249 -7.27 31.80 14.21
N THR A 250 -6.00 31.43 14.24
CA THR A 250 -5.36 30.79 15.41
C THR A 250 -4.33 31.66 16.11
N ARG A 251 -4.18 32.93 15.71
CA ARG A 251 -3.16 33.87 16.19
C ARG A 251 -3.11 33.99 17.71
N GLU A 252 -4.27 34.07 18.36
CA GLU A 252 -4.38 34.21 19.82
C GLU A 252 -3.93 32.95 20.58
N ALA A 253 -3.99 31.77 19.94
CA ALA A 253 -3.54 30.52 20.52
C ALA A 253 -2.02 30.30 20.35
N ILE A 254 -1.35 31.13 19.56
CA ILE A 254 0.08 31.05 19.26
C ILE A 254 0.82 32.13 20.05
N PRO A 255 1.90 31.80 20.79
CA PRO A 255 2.69 32.78 21.52
C PRO A 255 3.24 33.90 20.61
N GLU A 256 3.17 35.15 21.09
CA GLU A 256 3.64 36.34 20.34
C GLU A 256 5.11 36.23 19.92
N SER A 257 5.94 35.57 20.72
CA SER A 257 7.36 35.32 20.41
C SER A 257 7.57 34.58 19.08
N ASN A 258 6.59 33.80 18.63
CA ASN A 258 6.69 32.99 17.41
C ASN A 258 6.03 33.66 16.19
N HIS A 259 5.31 34.77 16.37
CA HIS A 259 4.56 35.42 15.29
C HIS A 259 5.46 35.87 14.15
N ALA A 260 6.60 36.50 14.45
CA ALA A 260 7.55 36.97 13.44
C ALA A 260 8.15 35.82 12.60
N SER A 261 8.43 34.67 13.22
CA SER A 261 8.91 33.47 12.51
C SER A 261 7.82 32.86 11.63
N ILE A 262 6.57 32.85 12.09
CA ILE A 262 5.43 32.38 11.30
C ILE A 262 5.15 33.31 10.12
N GLU A 263 5.14 34.63 10.31
CA GLU A 263 4.94 35.60 9.24
C GLU A 263 6.02 35.47 8.16
N ARG A 264 7.30 35.34 8.55
CA ARG A 264 8.41 35.05 7.63
C ARG A 264 8.22 33.72 6.91
N PHE A 265 7.82 32.67 7.62
CA PHE A 265 7.53 31.38 7.03
C PHE A 265 6.42 31.48 5.98
N ILE A 266 5.31 32.18 6.27
CA ILE A 266 4.15 32.34 5.38
C ILE A 266 4.53 32.98 4.05
N VAL A 267 5.36 34.03 4.04
CA VAL A 267 5.72 34.76 2.80
C VAL A 267 6.85 34.09 1.99
N THR A 268 7.62 33.18 2.60
CA THR A 268 8.75 32.53 1.92
C THR A 268 8.28 31.43 0.96
N HIS A 269 9.03 31.15 -0.10
CA HIS A 269 8.65 30.07 -1.04
C HIS A 269 8.60 28.67 -0.37
N PRO A 270 7.80 27.71 -0.88
CA PRO A 270 7.80 26.32 -0.42
C PRO A 270 9.19 25.65 -0.49
N GLY A 271 9.38 24.62 0.32
CA GLY A 271 10.65 23.88 0.46
C GLY A 271 11.43 24.21 1.74
N TRP A 272 12.60 23.57 1.90
CA TRP A 272 13.46 23.78 3.07
C TRP A 272 14.33 25.03 2.86
N ASN A 273 14.08 26.07 3.64
CA ASN A 273 14.78 27.36 3.60
C ASN A 273 15.03 27.88 5.03
N GLU A 274 15.63 29.06 5.15
CA GLU A 274 15.95 29.67 6.44
C GLU A 274 14.71 29.91 7.31
N ALA A 275 13.60 30.38 6.74
CA ALA A 275 12.36 30.60 7.49
C ALA A 275 11.74 29.27 8.00
N ALA A 276 11.85 28.20 7.21
CA ALA A 276 11.43 26.86 7.64
C ALA A 276 12.35 26.30 8.75
N ALA A 277 13.66 26.58 8.68
CA ALA A 277 14.61 26.20 9.72
C ALA A 277 14.35 26.97 11.01
N GLU A 278 14.14 28.29 10.94
CA GLU A 278 13.75 29.12 12.09
C GLU A 278 12.43 28.66 12.72
N LEU A 279 11.42 28.35 11.91
CA LEU A 279 10.15 27.84 12.42
C LEU A 279 10.30 26.45 13.07
N ALA A 280 11.23 25.62 12.57
CA ALA A 280 11.52 24.32 13.16
C ALA A 280 12.10 24.43 14.57
N GLU A 281 12.78 25.54 14.90
CA GLU A 281 13.31 25.80 16.25
C GLU A 281 12.20 26.04 17.29
N CYS A 282 11.04 26.54 16.86
CA CYS A 282 9.90 26.77 17.74
C CYS A 282 9.29 25.43 18.23
N GLU A 283 8.82 25.43 19.48
CA GLU A 283 8.11 24.28 20.06
C GLU A 283 6.86 23.92 19.27
N TRP A 284 6.73 22.65 18.89
CA TRP A 284 5.67 22.15 18.06
C TRP A 284 4.28 22.50 18.62
N GLU A 285 4.04 22.29 19.91
CA GLU A 285 2.74 22.60 20.52
C GLU A 285 2.38 24.10 20.45
N GLN A 286 3.38 24.98 20.29
CA GLN A 286 3.16 26.42 20.15
C GLN A 286 2.84 26.83 18.70
N ILE A 287 3.31 26.08 17.70
CA ILE A 287 3.13 26.41 16.27
C ILE A 287 2.13 25.50 15.56
N LYS A 288 1.79 24.35 16.14
CA LYS A 288 0.81 23.39 15.63
C LYS A 288 -0.56 24.02 15.28
N PRO A 289 -1.10 25.00 16.04
CA PRO A 289 -2.38 25.63 15.70
C PRO A 289 -2.42 26.26 14.31
N LEU A 290 -1.28 26.75 13.78
CA LEU A 290 -1.17 27.24 12.41
C LEU A 290 -1.63 26.18 11.40
N PHE A 291 -1.17 24.94 11.59
CA PHE A 291 -1.44 23.84 10.66
C PHE A 291 -2.78 23.15 10.92
N GLU A 292 -3.26 23.14 12.16
CA GLU A 292 -4.61 22.65 12.48
C GLU A 292 -5.70 23.57 11.90
N GLY A 293 -5.42 24.88 11.78
CA GLY A 293 -6.28 25.84 11.11
C GLY A 293 -6.54 25.55 9.63
N LEU A 294 -5.68 24.74 8.98
CA LEU A 294 -5.82 24.32 7.58
C LEU A 294 -6.72 23.09 7.39
N ALA A 295 -7.04 22.35 8.46
CA ALA A 295 -7.83 21.14 8.35
C ALA A 295 -9.26 21.47 7.91
N ARG A 296 -9.72 20.85 6.81
CA ARG A 296 -11.13 20.93 6.40
C ARG A 296 -12.01 20.49 7.56
N GLU A 297 -13.12 21.21 7.77
CA GLU A 297 -14.13 20.80 8.74
C GLU A 297 -14.50 19.33 8.51
N LYS A 298 -14.52 18.56 9.60
CA LYS A 298 -14.83 17.13 9.53
C LYS A 298 -16.21 16.96 8.90
N PHE A 299 -16.30 16.12 7.88
CA PHE A 299 -17.57 15.78 7.25
C PHE A 299 -18.57 15.32 8.30
N ASN A 300 -19.69 16.02 8.42
CA ASN A 300 -20.77 15.73 9.35
C ASN A 300 -21.99 15.33 8.53
N ILE A 301 -22.46 14.09 8.71
CA ILE A 301 -23.55 13.52 7.92
C ILE A 301 -24.87 14.27 8.13
N GLY A 302 -25.15 14.76 9.34
CA GLY A 302 -26.35 15.56 9.61
C GLY A 302 -26.29 16.93 8.93
N ASN A 303 -25.13 17.60 8.95
CA ASN A 303 -24.95 18.89 8.26
C ASN A 303 -25.14 18.76 6.74
N GLU A 304 -24.53 17.74 6.15
CA GLU A 304 -24.54 17.56 4.70
C GLU A 304 -25.88 17.03 4.21
N THR A 305 -26.60 16.23 5.01
CA THR A 305 -27.99 15.83 4.73
C THR A 305 -28.91 17.04 4.77
N ARG A 306 -28.78 17.90 5.78
CA ARG A 306 -29.59 19.12 5.86
C ARG A 306 -29.35 20.06 4.68
N LYS A 307 -28.09 20.30 4.31
CA LYS A 307 -27.75 21.09 3.11
C LYS A 307 -28.34 20.50 1.83
N PHE A 308 -28.29 19.18 1.66
CA PHE A 308 -28.86 18.50 0.51
C PHE A 308 -30.36 18.81 0.35
N TYR A 309 -31.11 18.81 1.44
CA TYR A 309 -32.53 19.15 1.44
C TYR A 309 -32.81 20.65 1.34
N ASP A 310 -32.01 21.50 1.99
CA ASP A 310 -32.11 22.97 1.88
C ASP A 310 -31.88 23.46 0.44
N GLU A 311 -31.01 22.79 -0.31
CA GLU A 311 -30.71 23.09 -1.73
C GLU A 311 -31.64 22.34 -2.72
N GLY A 312 -32.45 21.40 -2.23
CA GLY A 312 -33.29 20.49 -3.00
C GLY A 312 -34.73 20.98 -3.24
N GLU A 313 -35.63 20.05 -3.58
CA GLU A 313 -37.05 20.35 -3.76
C GLU A 313 -37.73 20.58 -2.39
N PRO A 314 -38.47 21.68 -2.21
CA PRO A 314 -39.09 22.00 -0.93
C PRO A 314 -40.25 21.03 -0.60
N GLY A 315 -40.36 20.65 0.67
CA GLY A 315 -41.46 19.83 1.19
C GLY A 315 -41.21 18.32 1.24
N LEU A 316 -39.97 17.87 1.00
CA LEU A 316 -39.58 16.45 1.12
C LEU A 316 -39.35 16.01 2.57
N LEU A 317 -39.01 16.93 3.47
CA LEU A 317 -38.83 16.65 4.90
C LEU A 317 -40.10 16.96 5.70
N SER A 318 -40.45 16.05 6.61
CA SER A 318 -41.47 16.29 7.63
C SER A 318 -40.91 17.11 8.81
N ALA A 319 -41.79 17.55 9.71
CA ALA A 319 -41.36 18.25 10.94
C ALA A 319 -40.52 17.34 11.86
N ASP A 320 -40.82 16.04 11.88
CA ASP A 320 -40.12 15.04 12.67
C ASP A 320 -38.72 14.77 12.07
N ASP A 321 -38.60 14.75 10.74
CA ASP A 321 -37.31 14.67 10.04
C ASP A 321 -36.38 15.85 10.36
N ASP A 322 -36.95 17.06 10.41
CA ASP A 322 -36.23 18.29 10.75
C ASP A 322 -35.66 18.26 12.18
N GLU A 323 -36.44 17.73 13.13
CA GLU A 323 -35.99 17.52 14.49
C GLU A 323 -34.90 16.44 14.55
N TYR A 324 -35.13 15.31 13.88
CA TYR A 324 -34.14 14.24 13.75
C TYR A 324 -32.80 14.74 13.18
N LEU A 325 -32.80 15.51 12.09
CA LEU A 325 -31.57 16.03 11.47
C LEU A 325 -30.81 17.00 12.38
N ARG A 326 -31.51 17.79 13.22
CA ARG A 326 -30.88 18.63 14.25
C ARG A 326 -30.19 17.79 15.31
N HIS A 327 -30.83 16.71 15.75
CA HIS A 327 -30.22 15.75 16.68
C HIS A 327 -29.02 15.03 16.06
N LEU A 328 -29.14 14.59 14.79
CA LEU A 328 -28.08 13.91 14.07
C LEU A 328 -26.84 14.79 13.87
N LEU A 329 -27.02 16.09 13.60
CA LEU A 329 -25.95 17.07 13.48
C LEU A 329 -25.08 17.13 14.74
N ILE A 330 -25.73 17.16 15.92
CA ILE A 330 -25.07 17.26 17.22
C ILE A 330 -24.43 15.92 17.60
N ARG A 331 -25.18 14.83 17.43
CA ARG A 331 -24.77 13.48 17.84
C ARG A 331 -23.58 12.97 17.01
N ASN A 332 -23.55 13.26 15.71
CA ASN A 332 -22.54 12.82 14.73
C ASN A 332 -22.05 11.38 15.00
N PRO A 333 -22.97 10.41 14.98
CA PRO A 333 -22.73 9.06 15.49
C PRO A 333 -21.74 8.27 14.62
N LYS A 334 -21.06 7.30 15.24
CA LYS A 334 -20.22 6.32 14.53
C LYS A 334 -20.94 5.00 14.22
N GLU A 335 -22.06 4.75 14.89
CA GLU A 335 -22.89 3.54 14.79
C GLU A 335 -24.35 3.96 14.62
N SER A 336 -25.12 3.22 13.84
CA SER A 336 -26.53 3.53 13.56
C SER A 336 -27.46 3.20 14.72
N SER A 337 -28.43 4.06 14.99
CA SER A 337 -29.62 3.76 15.80
C SER A 337 -30.81 3.31 14.93
N PRO A 338 -31.86 2.68 15.51
CA PRO A 338 -33.09 2.34 14.76
C PRO A 338 -33.70 3.53 14.01
N GLU A 339 -33.74 4.71 14.64
CA GLU A 339 -34.19 5.97 14.02
C GLU A 339 -33.35 6.36 12.78
N ASP A 340 -32.06 5.97 12.72
CA ASP A 340 -31.21 6.25 11.55
C ASP A 340 -31.56 5.36 10.37
N VAL A 341 -31.93 4.11 10.66
CA VAL A 341 -32.33 3.14 9.65
C VAL A 341 -33.66 3.56 9.04
N GLU A 342 -34.61 3.97 9.88
CA GLU A 342 -35.94 4.43 9.47
C GLU A 342 -35.84 5.67 8.57
N PHE A 343 -35.17 6.74 9.04
CA PHE A 343 -34.94 7.93 8.24
C PHE A 343 -34.26 7.60 6.90
N TYR A 344 -33.23 6.76 6.94
CA TYR A 344 -32.49 6.44 5.73
C TYR A 344 -33.30 5.61 4.72
N ASP A 345 -34.11 4.66 5.18
CA ASP A 345 -34.95 3.84 4.31
C ASP A 345 -36.05 4.67 3.64
N ASP A 346 -36.65 5.62 4.38
CA ASP A 346 -37.70 6.52 3.86
C ASP A 346 -37.17 7.49 2.80
N HIS A 347 -35.95 8.00 2.99
CA HIS A 347 -35.34 9.04 2.15
C HIS A 347 -34.29 8.50 1.15
N ARG A 348 -34.15 7.17 1.03
CA ARG A 348 -33.05 6.51 0.30
C ARG A 348 -32.96 6.91 -1.17
N ASP A 349 -34.09 6.99 -1.85
CA ASP A 349 -34.15 7.22 -3.29
C ASP A 349 -33.76 8.66 -3.65
N GLU A 350 -34.07 9.61 -2.77
CA GLU A 350 -33.68 11.01 -2.90
C GLU A 350 -32.18 11.17 -2.66
N LEU A 351 -31.68 10.61 -1.56
CA LEU A 351 -30.26 10.63 -1.19
C LEU A 351 -29.38 9.98 -2.27
N ARG A 352 -29.91 9.10 -3.12
CA ARG A 352 -29.19 8.51 -4.27
C ARG A 352 -28.68 9.56 -5.25
N ALA A 353 -29.29 10.75 -5.30
CA ALA A 353 -28.85 11.86 -6.16
C ALA A 353 -27.46 12.39 -5.77
N ASP A 354 -27.13 12.44 -4.47
CA ASP A 354 -25.79 12.74 -3.99
C ASP A 354 -25.02 11.46 -3.63
N ARG A 355 -24.11 11.07 -4.53
CA ARG A 355 -23.30 9.85 -4.37
C ARG A 355 -22.43 9.85 -3.10
N LYS A 356 -21.92 11.02 -2.67
CA LYS A 356 -21.03 11.13 -1.51
C LYS A 356 -21.86 11.00 -0.23
N LEU A 357 -23.00 11.67 -0.17
CA LEU A 357 -23.93 11.59 0.95
C LEU A 357 -24.51 10.18 1.09
N LYS A 358 -24.99 9.59 -0.01
CA LYS A 358 -25.46 8.20 -0.05
C LYS A 358 -24.43 7.21 0.47
N SER A 359 -23.16 7.38 0.07
CA SER A 359 -22.09 6.49 0.53
C SER A 359 -21.76 6.67 2.02
N ALA A 360 -21.98 7.86 2.58
CA ALA A 360 -21.78 8.10 4.01
C ALA A 360 -22.90 7.45 4.82
N TRP A 361 -24.14 7.56 4.37
CA TRP A 361 -25.30 6.89 4.95
C TRP A 361 -25.19 5.36 4.86
N ASP A 362 -24.85 4.81 3.70
CA ASP A 362 -24.60 3.37 3.53
C ASP A 362 -23.59 2.83 4.56
N LYS A 363 -22.55 3.61 4.84
CA LYS A 363 -21.51 3.24 5.80
C LYS A 363 -22.00 3.33 7.25
N LEU A 364 -22.84 4.31 7.58
CA LEU A 364 -23.42 4.46 8.92
C LEU A 364 -24.37 3.30 9.23
N ILE A 365 -25.27 2.97 8.29
CA ILE A 365 -26.34 1.99 8.47
C ILE A 365 -25.83 0.54 8.39
N TYR A 366 -25.03 0.22 7.37
CA TYR A 366 -24.64 -1.18 7.10
C TYR A 366 -23.19 -1.48 7.47
N GLY A 367 -22.45 -0.49 7.99
CA GLY A 367 -21.03 -0.62 8.26
C GLY A 367 -20.18 -0.74 7.00
N ARG A 368 -19.03 -1.42 7.13
CA ARG A 368 -18.12 -1.62 5.98
C ARG A 368 -18.62 -2.77 5.12
N ALA A 369 -19.12 -2.45 3.92
CA ALA A 369 -19.53 -3.45 2.94
C ALA A 369 -18.41 -4.47 2.66
N ARG A 370 -18.77 -5.76 2.58
CA ARG A 370 -17.84 -6.84 2.29
C ARG A 370 -17.57 -6.86 0.79
N GLU A 371 -16.31 -6.71 0.36
CA GLU A 371 -15.95 -6.82 -1.06
C GLU A 371 -15.64 -8.29 -1.40
N THR A 372 -16.18 -8.80 -2.52
CA THR A 372 -15.92 -10.15 -3.03
C THR A 372 -15.76 -10.16 -4.55
N THR A 373 -15.05 -11.14 -5.08
CA THR A 373 -14.98 -11.44 -6.52
C THR A 373 -15.83 -12.65 -6.91
N ASP A 374 -16.19 -13.51 -5.94
CA ASP A 374 -17.15 -14.60 -6.11
C ASP A 374 -18.40 -14.30 -5.28
N PHE A 375 -19.54 -14.16 -5.96
CA PHE A 375 -20.79 -13.80 -5.33
C PHE A 375 -21.30 -14.88 -4.34
N LEU A 376 -21.14 -16.17 -4.66
CA LEU A 376 -21.56 -17.26 -3.77
C LEU A 376 -20.69 -17.32 -2.52
N ALA A 377 -19.38 -17.17 -2.68
CA ALA A 377 -18.46 -17.05 -1.54
C ALA A 377 -18.79 -15.81 -0.70
N GLY A 378 -19.19 -14.71 -1.35
CA GLY A 378 -19.64 -13.49 -0.70
C GLY A 378 -20.90 -13.69 0.13
N ILE A 379 -21.90 -14.38 -0.41
CA ILE A 379 -23.13 -14.73 0.32
C ILE A 379 -22.80 -15.61 1.52
N ALA A 380 -22.02 -16.68 1.32
CA ALA A 380 -21.61 -17.59 2.41
C ALA A 380 -20.86 -16.84 3.53
N ALA A 381 -19.97 -15.92 3.15
CA ALA A 381 -19.23 -15.10 4.09
C ALA A 381 -20.14 -14.07 4.81
N ALA A 382 -21.15 -13.53 4.13
CA ALA A 382 -22.15 -12.66 4.75
C ALA A 382 -23.05 -13.42 5.74
N MET A 383 -23.30 -14.72 5.50
CA MET A 383 -24.07 -15.55 6.43
C MET A 383 -23.40 -15.67 7.80
N GLU A 384 -22.07 -15.56 7.90
CA GLU A 384 -21.36 -15.53 9.20
C GLU A 384 -21.90 -14.43 10.12
N THR A 385 -22.30 -13.29 9.56
CA THR A 385 -22.88 -12.16 10.30
C THR A 385 -24.27 -12.49 10.85
N PHE A 386 -24.99 -13.44 10.24
CA PHE A 386 -26.35 -13.83 10.61
C PHE A 386 -26.42 -15.10 11.47
N LEU A 387 -25.34 -15.89 11.58
CA LEU A 387 -25.35 -17.20 12.26
C LEU A 387 -25.84 -17.16 13.71
N ASN A 388 -25.57 -16.06 14.42
CA ASN A 388 -25.89 -15.92 15.85
C ASN A 388 -27.30 -15.39 16.12
N GLN A 389 -28.13 -15.18 15.09
CA GLN A 389 -29.45 -14.60 15.28
C GLN A 389 -30.49 -15.65 15.76
N PRO A 390 -31.14 -15.41 16.92
CA PRO A 390 -32.18 -16.29 17.43
C PRO A 390 -33.45 -16.19 16.57
N GLY A 391 -34.24 -17.27 16.53
CA GLY A 391 -35.54 -17.28 15.84
C GLY A 391 -35.76 -18.50 14.94
N THR A 392 -37.02 -18.71 14.59
CA THR A 392 -37.52 -19.76 13.68
C THR A 392 -37.92 -19.15 12.34
N ARG A 393 -38.14 -19.96 11.29
CA ARG A 393 -38.50 -19.50 9.93
C ARG A 393 -37.60 -18.38 9.38
N ARG A 394 -36.43 -18.78 8.92
CA ARG A 394 -35.39 -17.88 8.43
C ARG A 394 -35.58 -17.63 6.94
N THR A 395 -35.74 -16.37 6.55
CA THR A 395 -35.81 -15.92 5.17
C THR A 395 -34.66 -14.96 4.86
N LEU A 396 -34.11 -15.05 3.66
CA LEU A 396 -33.06 -14.14 3.19
C LEU A 396 -33.55 -13.42 1.94
N ARG A 397 -33.44 -12.10 1.90
CA ARG A 397 -33.73 -11.29 0.74
C ARG A 397 -32.45 -10.65 0.23
N ILE A 398 -32.13 -10.85 -1.05
CA ILE A 398 -30.94 -10.28 -1.69
C ILE A 398 -31.39 -9.31 -2.77
N ARG A 399 -31.10 -8.01 -2.57
CA ARG A 399 -31.49 -6.94 -3.48
C ARG A 399 -30.27 -6.35 -4.18
N CYS A 400 -30.34 -6.15 -5.49
CA CYS A 400 -29.31 -5.42 -6.23
C CYS A 400 -29.64 -3.92 -6.27
N ASP A 401 -28.67 -3.04 -5.97
CA ASP A 401 -28.85 -1.59 -6.07
C ASP A 401 -29.17 -1.13 -7.52
N ARG A 402 -28.74 -1.91 -8.52
CA ARG A 402 -29.02 -1.67 -9.94
C ARG A 402 -30.22 -2.48 -10.39
N ALA A 403 -31.41 -2.00 -10.01
CA ALA A 403 -32.65 -2.70 -10.29
C ALA A 403 -33.27 -2.37 -11.67
N THR A 404 -32.80 -1.33 -12.37
CA THR A 404 -33.43 -0.86 -13.63
C THR A 404 -32.55 -1.05 -14.86
N LYS A 405 -33.18 -1.12 -16.04
CA LYS A 405 -32.47 -1.12 -17.34
C LYS A 405 -31.54 0.09 -17.50
N ARG A 406 -31.90 1.25 -16.93
CA ARG A 406 -31.10 2.48 -16.99
C ARG A 406 -29.84 2.36 -16.12
N ASP A 407 -29.96 1.83 -14.91
CA ASP A 407 -28.83 1.62 -14.00
C ASP A 407 -27.82 0.62 -14.58
N LEU A 408 -28.32 -0.46 -15.16
CA LEU A 408 -27.50 -1.50 -15.77
C LEU A 408 -26.76 -1.05 -17.03
N LYS A 409 -27.23 -0.01 -17.73
CA LYS A 409 -26.51 0.58 -18.87
C LYS A 409 -25.13 1.13 -18.46
N GLY A 410 -24.95 1.50 -17.19
CA GLY A 410 -23.66 1.91 -16.62
C GLY A 410 -22.76 0.74 -16.20
N LEU A 411 -23.18 -0.52 -16.32
CA LEU A 411 -22.37 -1.70 -16.02
C LEU A 411 -21.47 -2.05 -17.21
N ASN A 412 -20.24 -2.48 -16.92
CA ASN A 412 -19.39 -3.06 -17.94
C ASN A 412 -20.07 -4.30 -18.56
N VAL A 413 -20.08 -4.41 -19.89
CA VAL A 413 -20.73 -5.51 -20.61
C VAL A 413 -20.22 -6.87 -20.17
N ASP A 414 -18.91 -7.05 -20.16
CA ASP A 414 -18.27 -8.32 -19.86
C ASP A 414 -18.56 -8.72 -18.40
N ALA A 415 -18.63 -7.74 -17.49
CA ALA A 415 -19.04 -7.97 -16.10
C ALA A 415 -20.50 -8.43 -15.96
N GLY A 416 -21.42 -7.79 -16.69
CA GLY A 416 -22.84 -8.15 -16.65
C GLY A 416 -23.12 -9.50 -17.30
N GLU A 417 -22.53 -9.78 -18.46
CA GLU A 417 -22.64 -11.07 -19.15
C GLU A 417 -22.03 -12.20 -18.32
N TYR A 418 -20.88 -11.96 -17.69
CA TYR A 418 -20.28 -12.92 -16.76
C TYR A 418 -21.21 -13.24 -15.59
N PHE A 419 -21.75 -12.20 -14.92
CA PHE A 419 -22.62 -12.39 -13.77
C PHE A 419 -23.86 -13.19 -14.16
N ALA A 420 -24.52 -12.80 -15.26
CA ALA A 420 -25.70 -13.47 -15.78
C ALA A 420 -25.44 -14.95 -16.08
N LEU A 421 -24.34 -15.28 -16.76
CA LEU A 421 -24.02 -16.67 -17.10
C LEU A 421 -23.59 -17.50 -15.88
N ARG A 422 -22.68 -16.97 -15.06
CA ARG A 422 -22.11 -17.70 -13.91
C ARG A 422 -23.14 -18.02 -12.83
N TYR A 423 -24.16 -17.17 -12.71
CA TYR A 423 -25.18 -17.21 -11.65
C TYR A 423 -26.61 -17.39 -12.19
N ALA A 424 -26.80 -17.86 -13.43
CA ALA A 424 -28.13 -18.10 -14.03
C ALA A 424 -29.04 -19.00 -13.17
N GLY A 425 -28.46 -19.98 -12.46
CA GLY A 425 -29.15 -20.94 -11.59
C GLY A 425 -29.29 -20.53 -10.13
N LEU A 426 -29.00 -19.27 -9.78
CA LEU A 426 -28.82 -18.87 -8.38
C LEU A 426 -30.04 -19.14 -7.50
N GLN A 427 -31.25 -18.89 -7.99
CA GLN A 427 -32.49 -19.14 -7.22
C GLN A 427 -32.66 -20.63 -6.89
N ARG A 428 -32.35 -21.52 -7.83
CA ARG A 428 -32.44 -22.97 -7.63
C ARG A 428 -31.43 -23.43 -6.60
N LEU A 429 -30.20 -22.89 -6.67
CA LEU A 429 -29.12 -23.21 -5.74
C LEU A 429 -29.43 -22.77 -4.30
N LEU A 430 -30.03 -21.58 -4.12
CA LEU A 430 -30.31 -21.01 -2.81
C LEU A 430 -31.64 -21.51 -2.20
N GLY A 431 -32.55 -22.02 -3.03
CA GLY A 431 -33.82 -22.60 -2.60
C GLY A 431 -34.92 -21.57 -2.33
N ALA A 432 -36.09 -22.05 -1.89
CA ALA A 432 -37.32 -21.25 -1.79
C ALA A 432 -37.33 -20.23 -0.64
N ASN A 433 -36.46 -20.38 0.37
CA ASN A 433 -36.38 -19.46 1.51
C ASN A 433 -35.55 -18.20 1.22
N VAL A 434 -35.03 -18.07 -0.01
CA VAL A 434 -34.27 -16.91 -0.45
C VAL A 434 -35.01 -16.18 -1.56
N ALA A 435 -35.31 -14.90 -1.35
CA ALA A 435 -35.89 -14.02 -2.35
C ALA A 435 -34.76 -13.23 -3.06
N LEU A 436 -34.69 -13.34 -4.38
CA LEU A 436 -33.69 -12.65 -5.20
C LEU A 436 -34.34 -11.51 -6.00
N ASP A 437 -34.08 -10.26 -5.59
CA ASP A 437 -34.50 -9.06 -6.31
C ASP A 437 -33.32 -8.49 -7.10
N LEU A 438 -33.00 -9.14 -8.22
CA LEU A 438 -31.85 -8.78 -9.06
C LEU A 438 -32.23 -7.84 -10.22
N GLY A 439 -33.50 -7.48 -10.37
CA GLY A 439 -34.00 -6.79 -11.56
C GLY A 439 -33.68 -7.58 -12.83
N PRO A 440 -33.44 -6.93 -13.97
CA PRO A 440 -33.15 -7.61 -15.24
C PRO A 440 -31.65 -7.95 -15.41
N LEU A 441 -30.95 -8.24 -14.30
CA LEU A 441 -29.52 -8.56 -14.30
C LEU A 441 -29.23 -9.97 -14.83
N ILE A 442 -30.13 -10.94 -14.61
CA ILE A 442 -29.98 -12.28 -15.17
C ILE A 442 -30.25 -12.26 -16.68
N GLU A 443 -31.16 -11.39 -17.13
CA GLU A 443 -31.47 -11.14 -18.54
C GLU A 443 -30.56 -10.07 -19.17
N PHE A 444 -29.40 -9.80 -18.56
CA PHE A 444 -28.47 -8.78 -19.05
C PHE A 444 -28.01 -9.00 -20.51
N PRO A 445 -27.72 -10.22 -20.99
CA PRO A 445 -27.37 -10.44 -22.40
C PRO A 445 -28.46 -9.96 -23.37
N GLN A 446 -29.75 -10.18 -23.05
CA GLN A 446 -30.87 -9.70 -23.85
C GLN A 446 -30.96 -8.17 -23.84
N LEU A 447 -30.64 -7.53 -22.71
CA LEU A 447 -30.55 -6.07 -22.64
C LEU A 447 -29.45 -5.52 -23.53
N VAL A 448 -28.25 -6.13 -23.51
CA VAL A 448 -27.12 -5.72 -24.35
C VAL A 448 -27.50 -5.79 -25.84
N GLU A 449 -28.13 -6.88 -26.28
CA GLU A 449 -28.63 -6.99 -27.66
C GLU A 449 -29.66 -5.91 -28.00
N SER A 450 -30.60 -5.62 -27.08
CA SER A 450 -31.58 -4.54 -27.28
C SER A 450 -30.91 -3.17 -27.41
N TRP A 451 -29.81 -2.92 -26.69
CA TRP A 451 -29.07 -1.66 -26.78
C TRP A 451 -28.24 -1.56 -28.07
N LYS A 452 -27.69 -2.67 -28.56
CA LYS A 452 -27.00 -2.72 -29.86
C LYS A 452 -27.94 -2.41 -31.02
N GLN A 453 -29.20 -2.86 -30.94
CA GLN A 453 -30.21 -2.68 -31.98
C GLN A 453 -30.88 -1.29 -31.93
N ALA A 454 -30.88 -0.63 -30.78
CA ALA A 454 -31.45 0.70 -30.64
C ALA A 454 -30.61 1.77 -31.38
N LYS A 455 -31.24 2.50 -32.32
CA LYS A 455 -30.62 3.61 -33.06
C LYS A 455 -30.18 4.79 -32.19
N THR A 456 -30.65 4.87 -30.94
CA THR A 456 -30.34 5.93 -29.98
C THR A 456 -29.01 5.66 -29.27
N LYS A 457 -27.96 6.32 -29.77
CA LYS A 457 -26.59 6.45 -29.23
C LYS A 457 -26.39 5.92 -27.80
N GLY A 458 -25.83 4.73 -27.71
CA GLY A 458 -25.15 4.27 -26.50
C GLY A 458 -24.44 2.97 -26.81
N VAL A 459 -23.17 3.07 -27.20
CA VAL A 459 -22.28 1.91 -27.26
C VAL A 459 -22.35 1.21 -25.90
N PRO A 460 -22.50 -0.12 -25.85
CA PRO A 460 -22.45 -0.87 -24.60
C PRO A 460 -21.22 -0.49 -23.78
N ASN A 461 -21.39 -0.24 -22.48
CA ASN A 461 -20.32 0.32 -21.66
C ASN A 461 -19.18 -0.70 -21.48
N ARG A 462 -17.97 -0.34 -21.91
CA ARG A 462 -16.74 -1.15 -21.74
C ARG A 462 -15.74 -0.53 -20.76
N SER A 463 -16.16 0.46 -19.97
CA SER A 463 -15.30 1.10 -18.98
C SER A 463 -14.78 0.09 -17.96
N THR A 464 -13.49 0.22 -17.62
CA THR A 464 -12.81 -0.54 -16.56
C THR A 464 -12.72 0.23 -15.25
N ALA A 465 -13.39 1.38 -15.14
CA ALA A 465 -13.46 2.12 -13.89
C ALA A 465 -14.14 1.29 -12.80
N LYS A 466 -13.70 1.43 -11.54
CA LYS A 466 -14.22 0.67 -10.38
C LYS A 466 -15.75 0.63 -10.33
N ALA A 467 -16.42 1.75 -10.61
CA ALA A 467 -17.87 1.83 -10.61
C ALA A 467 -18.56 0.99 -11.71
N ALA A 468 -17.92 0.80 -12.87
CA ALA A 468 -18.47 0.01 -13.97
C ALA A 468 -18.26 -1.51 -13.77
N LEU A 469 -17.31 -1.91 -12.93
CA LEU A 469 -16.97 -3.32 -12.67
C LEU A 469 -17.58 -3.86 -11.36
N GLN A 470 -18.46 -3.10 -10.71
CA GLN A 470 -19.01 -3.46 -9.41
C GLN A 470 -20.53 -3.50 -9.42
N LEU A 471 -21.06 -4.49 -8.71
CA LEU A 471 -22.47 -4.59 -8.32
C LEU A 471 -22.54 -4.59 -6.80
N LYS A 472 -23.48 -3.82 -6.28
CA LYS A 472 -23.75 -3.74 -4.84
C LYS A 472 -25.05 -4.46 -4.55
N PHE A 473 -25.02 -5.26 -3.48
CA PHE A 473 -26.14 -6.04 -3.01
C PHE A 473 -26.39 -5.76 -1.55
N GLN A 474 -27.66 -5.63 -1.20
CA GLN A 474 -28.14 -5.60 0.17
C GLN A 474 -28.71 -6.98 0.50
N LEU A 475 -28.29 -7.53 1.63
CA LEU A 475 -28.75 -8.81 2.14
C LEU A 475 -29.53 -8.54 3.42
N ASP A 476 -30.84 -8.75 3.37
CA ASP A 476 -31.75 -8.58 4.50
C ASP A 476 -32.16 -9.98 5.00
N PHE A 477 -31.81 -10.31 6.24
CA PHE A 477 -32.09 -11.58 6.88
C PHE A 477 -33.19 -11.40 7.93
N GLU A 478 -34.28 -12.14 7.77
CA GLU A 478 -35.47 -12.05 8.62
C GLU A 478 -35.63 -13.34 9.43
N THR A 479 -35.93 -13.19 10.72
CA THR A 479 -36.26 -14.32 11.61
C THR A 479 -37.55 -14.04 12.39
N GLU A 480 -38.36 -15.08 12.59
CA GLU A 480 -39.53 -15.03 13.48
C GLU A 480 -39.09 -15.39 14.90
N THR A 481 -39.19 -14.43 15.83
CA THR A 481 -38.85 -14.64 17.24
C THR A 481 -39.90 -15.53 17.94
N ALA A 482 -39.58 -16.05 19.13
CA ALA A 482 -40.51 -16.88 19.90
C ALA A 482 -41.82 -16.15 20.30
N SER A 483 -41.82 -14.81 20.26
CA SER A 483 -42.99 -13.95 20.50
C SER A 483 -43.83 -13.69 19.25
N GLY A 484 -43.45 -14.21 18.07
CA GLY A 484 -44.14 -13.98 16.80
C GLY A 484 -43.82 -12.63 16.13
N SER A 485 -42.85 -11.87 16.64
CA SER A 485 -42.35 -10.65 15.98
C SER A 485 -41.22 -10.98 15.01
N VAL A 486 -41.16 -10.26 13.90
CA VAL A 486 -40.11 -10.40 12.87
C VAL A 486 -38.92 -9.52 13.26
N GLN A 487 -37.72 -10.11 13.29
CA GLN A 487 -36.46 -9.41 13.46
C GLN A 487 -35.71 -9.39 12.12
N THR A 488 -35.27 -8.20 11.69
CA THR A 488 -34.54 -8.01 10.44
C THR A 488 -33.11 -7.59 10.73
N SER A 489 -32.16 -8.17 9.99
CA SER A 489 -30.75 -7.82 10.04
C SER A 489 -30.19 -7.65 8.65
N SER A 490 -29.45 -6.58 8.42
CA SER A 490 -29.00 -6.22 7.07
C SER A 490 -27.49 -6.10 6.98
N THR A 491 -26.93 -6.50 5.83
CA THR A 491 -25.53 -6.25 5.48
C THR A 491 -25.38 -5.92 4.00
N GLN A 492 -24.23 -5.37 3.63
CA GLN A 492 -23.89 -5.04 2.25
C GLN A 492 -22.76 -5.92 1.70
N LEU A 493 -22.98 -6.41 0.47
CA LEU A 493 -22.01 -7.17 -0.31
C LEU A 493 -21.71 -6.42 -1.61
N VAL A 494 -20.44 -6.15 -1.88
CA VAL A 494 -19.99 -5.58 -3.15
C VAL A 494 -19.30 -6.67 -3.95
N TRP A 495 -19.93 -7.10 -5.04
CA TRP A 495 -19.29 -7.96 -6.02
C TRP A 495 -18.46 -7.12 -6.99
N ARG A 496 -17.24 -7.59 -7.29
CA ARG A 496 -16.33 -6.96 -8.26
C ARG A 496 -15.93 -7.95 -9.32
N TYR A 497 -16.15 -7.57 -10.58
CA TYR A 497 -15.61 -8.26 -11.74
C TYR A 497 -14.13 -7.93 -11.91
N GLU A 498 -13.33 -8.94 -12.22
CA GLU A 498 -11.90 -8.80 -12.49
C GLU A 498 -11.64 -9.04 -13.99
N PRO A 499 -11.26 -8.01 -14.76
CA PRO A 499 -11.06 -8.17 -16.21
C PRO A 499 -9.74 -8.90 -16.56
N ASN A 500 -8.81 -9.01 -15.60
CA ASN A 500 -7.45 -9.54 -15.84
C ASN A 500 -7.25 -10.96 -15.27
N VAL A 501 -8.32 -11.67 -14.87
CA VAL A 501 -8.24 -13.07 -14.44
C VAL A 501 -8.70 -14.00 -15.55
N ILE A 502 -8.30 -15.27 -15.52
CA ILE A 502 -8.66 -16.25 -16.58
C ILE A 502 -10.19 -16.36 -16.76
N SER A 503 -10.96 -16.28 -15.66
CA SER A 503 -12.42 -16.36 -15.74
C SER A 503 -13.08 -15.19 -16.47
N SER A 504 -12.34 -14.12 -16.81
CA SER A 504 -12.87 -13.04 -17.66
C SER A 504 -13.34 -13.56 -19.02
N GLN A 505 -12.70 -14.61 -19.54
CA GLN A 505 -13.01 -15.25 -20.82
C GLN A 505 -14.09 -16.33 -20.72
N PHE A 506 -14.70 -16.51 -19.54
CA PHE A 506 -15.67 -17.57 -19.28
C PHE A 506 -16.87 -17.53 -20.22
N VAL A 507 -17.44 -16.35 -20.49
CA VAL A 507 -18.62 -16.20 -21.36
C VAL A 507 -18.32 -16.62 -22.80
N ASP A 508 -17.19 -16.14 -23.32
CA ASP A 508 -16.74 -16.44 -24.67
C ASP A 508 -16.33 -17.90 -24.84
N ASP A 509 -15.61 -18.46 -23.85
CA ASP A 509 -15.26 -19.88 -23.82
C ASP A 509 -16.53 -20.73 -23.74
N TRP A 510 -17.51 -20.37 -22.91
CA TRP A 510 -18.75 -21.15 -22.80
C TRP A 510 -19.54 -21.15 -24.12
N THR A 511 -19.62 -20.00 -24.79
CA THR A 511 -20.29 -19.88 -26.10
C THR A 511 -19.63 -20.78 -27.15
N ARG A 512 -18.29 -20.90 -27.12
CA ARG A 512 -17.56 -21.85 -27.98
C ARG A 512 -17.81 -23.30 -27.59
N LEU A 513 -17.89 -23.59 -26.29
CA LEU A 513 -18.18 -24.92 -25.78
C LEU A 513 -19.59 -25.36 -26.17
N GLU A 514 -20.59 -24.49 -26.13
CA GLU A 514 -21.94 -24.80 -26.60
C GLU A 514 -21.95 -25.20 -28.10
N ALA A 515 -21.16 -24.52 -28.93
CA ALA A 515 -21.03 -24.85 -30.34
C ALA A 515 -20.30 -26.20 -30.57
N HIS A 516 -19.29 -26.50 -29.75
CA HIS A 516 -18.47 -27.71 -29.87
C HIS A 516 -18.10 -28.30 -28.50
N PRO A 517 -19.03 -29.00 -27.80
CA PRO A 517 -18.87 -29.37 -26.40
C PRO A 517 -17.66 -30.25 -26.11
N LEU A 518 -17.34 -31.16 -27.03
CA LEU A 518 -16.26 -32.13 -26.85
C LEU A 518 -14.90 -31.67 -27.40
N THR A 519 -14.72 -30.37 -27.62
CA THR A 519 -13.43 -29.80 -28.03
C THR A 519 -12.42 -29.84 -26.89
N ILE A 520 -11.22 -30.35 -27.16
CA ILE A 520 -10.13 -30.34 -26.18
C ILE A 520 -9.57 -28.92 -26.00
N GLY A 521 -9.63 -28.44 -24.76
CA GLY A 521 -9.01 -27.19 -24.33
C GLY A 521 -7.48 -27.24 -24.41
N ARG A 522 -6.87 -26.11 -24.81
CA ARG A 522 -5.41 -25.97 -24.86
C ARG A 522 -5.04 -24.50 -24.75
N THR A 523 -4.21 -24.17 -23.77
CA THR A 523 -3.57 -22.86 -23.63
C THR A 523 -2.06 -23.00 -23.56
N SER A 524 -1.33 -21.91 -23.71
CA SER A 524 0.14 -21.87 -23.67
C SER A 524 0.60 -20.77 -22.74
N ARG A 525 1.68 -21.03 -22.01
CA ARG A 525 2.28 -20.08 -21.07
C ARG A 525 3.11 -19.04 -21.82
N GLU A 526 3.08 -17.80 -21.35
CA GLU A 526 3.89 -16.72 -21.93
C GLU A 526 5.39 -17.08 -21.91
N PRO A 527 6.11 -16.92 -23.04
CA PRO A 527 7.52 -17.29 -23.13
C PRO A 527 8.42 -16.38 -22.30
N ALA A 528 9.61 -16.89 -21.97
CA ALA A 528 10.67 -16.12 -21.33
C ALA A 528 11.12 -14.95 -22.20
N VAL A 529 11.22 -13.74 -21.64
CA VAL A 529 11.87 -12.59 -22.29
C VAL A 529 13.35 -12.59 -21.91
N ALA A 530 14.23 -12.27 -22.88
CA ALA A 530 15.69 -12.37 -22.81
C ALA A 530 16.27 -12.07 -21.41
N GLY A 531 16.91 -13.07 -20.79
CA GLY A 531 17.54 -12.98 -19.47
C GLY A 531 16.66 -13.33 -18.26
N ARG A 532 15.35 -13.59 -18.44
CA ARG A 532 14.47 -14.05 -17.34
C ARG A 532 13.81 -15.39 -17.67
N ARG A 533 13.71 -16.27 -16.67
CA ARG A 533 12.94 -17.53 -16.81
C ARG A 533 11.46 -17.21 -17.02
N ALA A 534 10.77 -18.04 -17.82
CA ALA A 534 9.32 -17.95 -17.98
C ALA A 534 8.65 -18.14 -16.61
N GLY A 535 7.75 -17.22 -16.25
CA GLY A 535 7.05 -17.24 -14.97
C GLY A 535 6.18 -18.49 -14.77
N ALA A 536 5.61 -18.66 -13.58
CA ALA A 536 4.56 -19.65 -13.37
C ALA A 536 3.25 -19.19 -14.05
N ILE A 537 2.34 -20.13 -14.34
CA ILE A 537 0.96 -19.78 -14.71
C ILE A 537 0.25 -19.30 -13.45
N ASP A 538 -0.32 -18.10 -13.50
CA ASP A 538 -1.16 -17.54 -12.44
C ASP A 538 -2.59 -17.42 -12.97
N LEU A 539 -3.52 -18.14 -12.37
CA LEU A 539 -4.93 -18.10 -12.77
C LEU A 539 -5.59 -16.74 -12.54
N ARG A 540 -4.97 -15.90 -11.70
CA ARG A 540 -5.39 -14.53 -11.40
C ARG A 540 -4.79 -13.49 -12.34
N ASP A 541 -3.95 -13.89 -13.28
CA ASP A 541 -3.32 -12.99 -14.23
C ASP A 541 -3.26 -13.59 -15.64
N VAL A 542 -4.17 -13.12 -16.51
CA VAL A 542 -4.23 -13.51 -17.92
C VAL A 542 -2.93 -13.25 -18.69
N ARG A 543 -2.06 -12.35 -18.21
CA ARG A 543 -0.79 -12.03 -18.87
C ARG A 543 0.22 -13.17 -18.77
N THR A 544 0.01 -14.13 -17.88
CA THR A 544 0.82 -15.35 -17.80
C THR A 544 0.54 -16.35 -18.93
N LEU A 545 -0.49 -16.09 -19.74
CA LEU A 545 -0.88 -16.90 -20.90
C LEU A 545 -0.64 -16.15 -22.21
N VAL A 546 -0.23 -16.91 -23.23
CA VAL A 546 -0.13 -16.45 -24.61
C VAL A 546 -1.55 -16.25 -25.14
N PRO A 547 -1.86 -15.12 -25.78
CA PRO A 547 -3.11 -14.98 -26.51
C PRO A 547 -3.19 -16.09 -27.58
N ALA A 548 -4.24 -16.91 -27.53
CA ALA A 548 -4.48 -17.86 -28.61
C ALA A 548 -4.74 -17.06 -29.91
N TYR A 549 -4.24 -17.53 -31.05
CA TYR A 549 -4.41 -16.84 -32.34
C TYR A 549 -5.89 -16.49 -32.55
N ASP A 550 -6.19 -15.20 -32.80
CA ASP A 550 -7.55 -14.64 -32.93
C ASP A 550 -8.37 -14.54 -31.62
N ARG A 551 -7.71 -14.43 -30.44
CA ARG A 551 -8.37 -14.45 -29.12
C ARG A 551 -7.69 -13.57 -28.08
N ASP A 552 -8.50 -13.21 -27.10
CA ASP A 552 -8.05 -12.51 -25.91
C ASP A 552 -7.24 -13.43 -24.97
N ARG A 553 -6.36 -12.79 -24.20
CA ARG A 553 -5.59 -13.46 -23.15
C ARG A 553 -6.55 -14.02 -22.10
N GLY A 554 -6.32 -15.27 -21.68
CA GLY A 554 -7.16 -15.95 -20.69
C GLY A 554 -8.08 -17.04 -21.24
N SER A 555 -8.30 -17.11 -22.56
CA SER A 555 -9.14 -18.16 -23.14
C SER A 555 -8.45 -19.54 -23.01
N LEU A 556 -9.21 -20.53 -22.53
CA LEU A 556 -8.74 -21.91 -22.36
C LEU A 556 -9.13 -22.82 -23.51
N LEU A 557 -10.15 -22.43 -24.29
CA LEU A 557 -10.51 -23.12 -25.50
C LEU A 557 -9.71 -22.56 -26.68
N PRO A 558 -9.27 -23.39 -27.64
CA PRO A 558 -8.66 -22.94 -28.89
C PRO A 558 -9.68 -22.83 -30.03
N ALA A 559 -9.27 -22.33 -31.19
CA ALA A 559 -10.07 -22.37 -32.42
C ALA A 559 -10.52 -23.79 -32.69
N TYR A 560 -11.81 -23.94 -33.02
CA TYR A 560 -12.36 -25.25 -33.33
C TYR A 560 -11.57 -25.86 -34.48
N ARG A 561 -11.18 -27.11 -34.28
CA ARG A 561 -10.45 -27.93 -35.23
C ARG A 561 -10.95 -29.35 -35.06
N LYS A 562 -11.37 -29.98 -36.15
CA LYS A 562 -11.95 -31.33 -36.13
C LYS A 562 -11.01 -32.36 -35.48
N GLU A 563 -9.70 -32.16 -35.61
CA GLU A 563 -8.68 -33.02 -35.03
C GLU A 563 -8.64 -32.97 -33.48
N ARG A 564 -9.30 -32.00 -32.86
CA ARG A 564 -9.37 -31.80 -31.40
C ARG A 564 -10.76 -32.10 -30.84
N ASP A 565 -11.68 -32.52 -31.69
CA ASP A 565 -13.04 -32.85 -31.29
C ASP A 565 -13.09 -34.31 -30.86
N LEU A 566 -13.24 -34.53 -29.55
CA LEU A 566 -13.24 -35.87 -28.97
C LEU A 566 -14.37 -36.72 -29.56
N ALA A 567 -15.50 -36.12 -29.94
CA ALA A 567 -16.60 -36.84 -30.59
C ALA A 567 -16.18 -37.47 -31.93
N LEU A 568 -15.23 -36.86 -32.64
CA LEU A 568 -14.81 -37.27 -33.97
C LEU A 568 -13.64 -38.24 -33.94
N PHE A 569 -12.55 -37.89 -33.23
CA PHE A 569 -11.32 -38.67 -33.33
C PHE A 569 -11.30 -39.87 -32.36
N TRP A 570 -12.00 -39.80 -31.22
CA TRP A 570 -11.97 -40.88 -30.23
C TRP A 570 -12.55 -42.20 -30.77
N PRO A 571 -13.70 -42.23 -31.48
CA PRO A 571 -14.21 -43.47 -32.07
C PRO A 571 -13.31 -44.05 -33.17
N ILE A 572 -12.54 -43.20 -33.85
CA ILE A 572 -11.52 -43.63 -34.84
C ILE A 572 -10.37 -44.33 -34.10
N ARG A 573 -9.84 -43.70 -33.04
CA ARG A 573 -8.76 -44.28 -32.23
C ARG A 573 -9.14 -45.60 -31.58
N LEU A 574 -10.36 -45.75 -31.08
CA LEU A 574 -10.82 -47.01 -30.52
C LEU A 574 -10.78 -48.14 -31.57
N ARG A 575 -11.28 -47.86 -32.78
CA ARG A 575 -11.23 -48.81 -33.91
C ARG A 575 -9.80 -49.17 -34.31
N GLU A 576 -8.89 -48.20 -34.37
CA GLU A 576 -7.46 -48.44 -34.64
C GLU A 576 -6.83 -49.38 -33.59
N ASN A 577 -7.16 -49.21 -32.30
CA ASN A 577 -6.65 -50.06 -31.23
C ASN A 577 -7.23 -51.48 -31.25
N VAL A 578 -8.47 -51.65 -31.70
CA VAL A 578 -9.05 -52.99 -31.98
C VAL A 578 -8.31 -53.66 -33.12
N LEU A 579 -8.06 -52.96 -34.23
CA LEU A 579 -7.30 -53.49 -35.37
C LEU A 579 -5.86 -53.85 -35.01
N ALA A 580 -5.24 -53.09 -34.09
CA ALA A 580 -3.90 -53.37 -33.57
C ALA A 580 -3.86 -54.51 -32.54
N GLY A 581 -5.01 -55.10 -32.17
CA GLY A 581 -5.09 -56.17 -31.17
C GLY A 581 -4.82 -55.71 -29.73
N LEU A 582 -4.82 -54.40 -29.47
CA LEU A 582 -4.59 -53.82 -28.14
C LEU A 582 -5.85 -53.83 -27.27
N VAL A 583 -7.04 -53.90 -27.89
CA VAL A 583 -8.34 -53.94 -27.23
C VAL A 583 -9.18 -55.03 -27.88
N THR A 584 -9.85 -55.87 -27.08
CA THR A 584 -10.75 -56.91 -27.60
C THR A 584 -12.05 -56.29 -28.11
N ALA A 585 -12.74 -56.98 -29.03
CA ALA A 585 -14.01 -56.47 -29.59
C ALA A 585 -15.08 -56.23 -28.51
N SER A 586 -15.21 -57.13 -27.54
CA SER A 586 -16.14 -56.99 -26.40
C SER A 586 -15.82 -55.76 -25.55
N ALA A 587 -14.54 -55.56 -25.21
CA ALA A 587 -14.12 -54.40 -24.42
C ALA A 587 -14.33 -53.08 -25.19
N ALA A 588 -14.10 -53.08 -26.51
CA ALA A 588 -14.33 -51.91 -27.34
C ALA A 588 -15.81 -51.51 -27.40
N GLU A 589 -16.72 -52.48 -27.45
CA GLU A 589 -18.17 -52.23 -27.42
C GLU A 589 -18.61 -51.60 -26.09
N GLU A 590 -18.14 -52.14 -24.96
CA GLU A 590 -18.39 -51.57 -23.63
C GLU A 590 -17.87 -50.13 -23.51
N ILE A 591 -16.63 -49.89 -23.97
CA ILE A 591 -16.00 -48.58 -23.95
C ILE A 591 -16.76 -47.58 -24.84
N ALA A 592 -17.20 -48.01 -26.04
CA ALA A 592 -17.98 -47.18 -26.97
C ALA A 592 -19.32 -46.74 -26.35
N ASN A 593 -20.06 -47.67 -25.74
CA ASN A 593 -21.33 -47.40 -25.08
C ASN A 593 -21.17 -46.43 -23.89
N ALA A 594 -20.10 -46.61 -23.10
CA ALA A 594 -19.78 -45.71 -21.99
C ALA A 594 -19.46 -44.29 -22.49
N PHE A 595 -18.70 -44.16 -23.58
CA PHE A 595 -18.38 -42.87 -24.17
C PHE A 595 -19.60 -42.17 -24.77
N GLU A 596 -20.49 -42.89 -25.45
CA GLU A 596 -21.71 -42.31 -26.00
C GLU A 596 -22.62 -41.77 -24.88
N THR A 597 -22.77 -42.55 -23.79
CA THR A 597 -23.51 -42.12 -22.60
C THR A 597 -22.92 -40.87 -21.99
N PHE A 598 -21.58 -40.83 -21.81
CA PHE A 598 -20.87 -39.65 -21.33
C PHE A 598 -21.04 -38.45 -22.26
N SER A 599 -20.84 -38.64 -23.56
CA SER A 599 -20.93 -37.60 -24.59
C SER A 599 -22.29 -36.92 -24.54
N LYS A 600 -23.37 -37.71 -24.51
CA LYS A 600 -24.74 -37.19 -24.42
C LYS A 600 -24.94 -36.38 -23.14
N ALA A 601 -24.62 -36.97 -21.98
CA ALA A 601 -24.80 -36.30 -20.69
C ALA A 601 -23.97 -35.01 -20.58
N TYR A 602 -22.75 -35.00 -21.12
CA TYR A 602 -21.87 -33.83 -21.12
C TYR A 602 -22.39 -32.72 -22.04
N VAL A 603 -22.83 -33.05 -23.25
CA VAL A 603 -23.44 -32.09 -24.19
C VAL A 603 -24.68 -31.46 -23.57
N ASP A 604 -25.58 -32.28 -23.00
CA ASP A 604 -26.79 -31.82 -22.33
C ASP A 604 -26.46 -30.88 -21.16
N ALA A 605 -25.42 -31.20 -20.37
CA ALA A 605 -24.96 -30.35 -19.27
C ALA A 605 -24.40 -29.01 -19.75
N VAL A 606 -23.58 -28.99 -20.80
CA VAL A 606 -23.01 -27.76 -21.37
C VAL A 606 -24.11 -26.83 -21.87
N GLN A 607 -25.06 -27.38 -22.63
CA GLN A 607 -26.18 -26.62 -23.20
C GLN A 607 -27.14 -26.15 -22.10
N GLY A 608 -27.40 -26.99 -21.09
CA GLY A 608 -28.28 -26.67 -19.97
C GLY A 608 -27.71 -25.63 -19.00
N PHE A 609 -26.38 -25.46 -18.93
CA PHE A 609 -25.75 -24.57 -17.95
C PHE A 609 -26.18 -23.11 -18.06
N ARG A 610 -26.40 -22.60 -19.28
CA ARG A 610 -26.83 -21.20 -19.46
C ARG A 610 -28.19 -20.90 -18.83
N THR A 611 -29.07 -21.91 -18.76
CA THR A 611 -30.42 -21.79 -18.18
C THR A 611 -30.49 -22.28 -16.74
N SER A 612 -29.69 -23.29 -16.40
CA SER A 612 -29.74 -23.97 -15.10
C SER A 612 -28.64 -23.52 -14.15
N GLY A 613 -27.60 -22.84 -14.65
CA GLY A 613 -26.40 -22.53 -13.92
C GLY A 613 -25.72 -23.78 -13.34
N PRO A 614 -24.96 -23.63 -12.24
CA PRO A 614 -24.30 -24.74 -11.56
C PRO A 614 -25.24 -25.59 -10.67
N GLY A 615 -26.56 -25.38 -10.71
CA GLY A 615 -27.52 -25.91 -9.72
C GLY A 615 -28.70 -26.67 -10.29
#